data_AF-A0A4Q6AQZ9-F1
#
_entry.id   AF-A0A4Q6AQZ9-F1
#
_cell.length_a   1.000
_cell.length_b   1.000
_cell.length_c   1.000
_cell.angle_alpha   90.00
_cell.angle_beta   90.00
_cell.angle_gamma   90.00
#
_symmetry.space_group_name_H-M   'P 1'
#
loop_
_entity.id
_entity.type
_entity.pdbx_description
1 polymer ?
#
loop_
_entity_poly.entity_id
_entity_poly.type
_entity_poly.pdbx_seq_one_letter_code
_entity_poly.pdbx_strand_id
1 'polypeptide(L)'
;MRDDIHQDLIKVINDFASLDGFHETAIPHIHCIKFASPRARARTTWRSSFVIVIQGHKEITLESKVFRYAGPHYIVSAVDLPVSSSIPAASKEEPFLAIRVLIDPSELNQIASRMQLEKGHEPPARFDMKSHGLFTGVAHSDLLDCLIRLAKLFDKPVDAKILGPMIVQEMFYHLLWKRGRS
;
A
#
# COMPACT_ATOMS: atom_id res chain seq x y z
N MET A 1 18.33 -2.32 11.41
CA MET A 1 17.42 -3.34 10.86
C MET A 1 16.09 -2.76 10.35
N ARG A 2 15.21 -2.13 11.16
CA ARG A 2 14.01 -1.45 10.61
C ARG A 2 14.35 -0.23 9.75
N ASP A 3 15.35 0.54 10.19
CA ASP A 3 15.79 1.74 9.47
C ASP A 3 16.47 1.41 8.14
N ASP A 4 17.20 0.28 8.04
CA ASP A 4 17.86 -0.14 6.80
C ASP A 4 16.86 -0.45 5.68
N ILE A 5 15.79 -1.21 5.98
CA ILE A 5 14.78 -1.57 4.97
C ILE A 5 14.00 -0.34 4.52
N HIS A 6 13.72 0.59 5.43
CA HIS A 6 13.03 1.84 5.10
C HIS A 6 13.86 2.72 4.17
N GLN A 7 15.15 2.90 4.45
CA GLN A 7 16.06 3.64 3.60
C GLN A 7 16.28 2.95 2.24
N ASP A 8 16.39 1.62 2.22
CA ASP A 8 16.46 0.84 0.98
C ASP A 8 15.21 1.02 0.12
N LEU A 9 14.01 1.03 0.73
CA LEU A 9 12.76 1.29 0.03
C LEU A 9 12.73 2.69 -0.57
N ILE A 10 13.13 3.72 0.20
CA ILE A 10 13.23 5.10 -0.29
C ILE A 10 14.15 5.16 -1.50
N LYS A 11 15.32 4.52 -1.40
CA LYS A 11 16.31 4.50 -2.49
C LYS A 11 15.77 3.81 -3.73
N VAL A 12 15.25 2.59 -3.61
CA VAL A 12 14.71 1.82 -4.75
C VAL A 12 13.56 2.55 -5.43
N ILE A 13 12.65 3.15 -4.67
CA ILE A 13 11.54 3.92 -5.22
C ILE A 13 12.04 5.16 -5.97
N ASN A 14 13.00 5.89 -5.41
CA ASN A 14 13.56 7.09 -6.05
C ASN A 14 14.33 6.76 -7.32
N ASP A 15 15.08 5.66 -7.32
CA ASP A 15 15.82 5.16 -8.48
C ASP A 15 14.86 4.75 -9.61
N PHE A 16 13.72 4.12 -9.26
CA PHE A 16 12.69 3.69 -10.22
C PHE A 16 11.82 4.85 -10.76
N ALA A 17 11.33 5.72 -9.88
CA ALA A 17 10.42 6.81 -10.23
C ALA A 17 11.20 8.12 -10.39
N SER A 18 11.51 8.50 -11.63
CA SER A 18 12.28 9.72 -11.92
C SER A 18 11.45 11.02 -11.81
N LEU A 19 10.14 10.95 -12.07
CA LEU A 19 9.23 12.10 -12.12
C LEU A 19 8.07 11.98 -11.13
N ASP A 20 7.37 13.09 -10.91
CA ASP A 20 6.11 13.10 -10.16
C ASP A 20 5.01 12.33 -10.89
N GLY A 21 4.34 11.42 -10.19
CA GLY A 21 3.19 10.69 -10.73
C GLY A 21 3.02 9.28 -10.18
N PHE A 22 2.18 8.54 -10.91
CA PHE A 22 1.98 7.10 -10.74
C PHE A 22 2.75 6.41 -11.85
N HIS A 23 3.64 5.50 -11.47
CA HIS A 23 4.52 4.78 -12.37
C HIS A 23 4.08 3.32 -12.41
N GLU A 24 3.76 2.83 -13.59
CA GLU A 24 3.51 1.41 -13.82
C GLU A 24 4.78 0.62 -13.60
N THR A 25 4.65 -0.58 -13.02
CA THR A 25 5.77 -1.48 -12.80
C THR A 25 5.66 -2.67 -13.74
N ALA A 26 6.73 -3.46 -13.86
CA ALA A 26 6.71 -4.72 -14.57
C ALA A 26 5.79 -5.79 -13.92
N ILE A 27 5.25 -5.51 -12.72
CA ILE A 27 4.27 -6.34 -12.04
C ILE A 27 2.88 -5.74 -12.28
N PRO A 28 1.94 -6.47 -12.90
CA PRO A 28 0.58 -5.99 -13.12
C PRO A 28 -0.07 -5.51 -11.84
N HIS A 29 -0.90 -4.47 -11.94
CA HIS A 29 -1.68 -3.91 -10.83
C HIS A 29 -0.87 -3.25 -9.69
N ILE A 30 0.46 -3.20 -9.81
CA ILE A 30 1.34 -2.50 -8.88
C ILE A 30 1.76 -1.17 -9.48
N HIS A 31 1.63 -0.10 -8.68
CA HIS A 31 2.07 1.24 -9.05
C HIS A 31 3.04 1.77 -7.99
N CYS A 32 4.16 2.32 -8.47
CA CYS A 32 5.03 3.14 -7.67
C CYS A 32 4.56 4.59 -7.73
N ILE A 33 4.50 5.29 -6.61
CA ILE A 33 3.97 6.66 -6.52
C ILE A 33 5.05 7.57 -5.95
N LYS A 34 5.35 8.65 -6.68
CA LYS A 34 6.28 9.69 -6.24
C LYS A 34 5.67 11.06 -6.46
N PHE A 35 5.77 11.93 -5.45
CA PHE A 35 5.54 13.36 -5.62
C PHE A 35 6.59 14.14 -4.83
N ALA A 36 7.39 14.95 -5.52
CA ALA A 36 8.42 15.81 -4.96
C ALA A 36 7.96 17.27 -4.82
N SER A 37 6.64 17.51 -4.89
CA SER A 37 6.02 18.81 -4.67
C SER A 37 4.63 18.63 -4.07
N PRO A 38 4.12 19.61 -3.29
CA PRO A 38 2.82 19.49 -2.67
C PRO A 38 1.71 19.31 -3.69
N ARG A 39 0.74 18.44 -3.38
CA ARG A 39 -0.48 18.24 -4.16
C ARG A 39 -1.67 18.76 -3.40
N ALA A 40 -2.33 19.75 -4.00
CA ALA A 40 -3.60 20.28 -3.54
C ALA A 40 -4.67 19.18 -3.47
N ARG A 41 -5.69 19.43 -2.66
CA ARG A 41 -6.78 18.49 -2.45
C ARG A 41 -7.58 18.28 -3.73
N ALA A 42 -7.68 17.03 -4.17
CA ALA A 42 -8.45 16.63 -5.33
C ALA A 42 -9.43 15.50 -4.97
N ARG A 43 -10.65 15.57 -5.53
CA ARG A 43 -11.63 14.49 -5.48
C ARG A 43 -11.28 13.43 -6.51
N THR A 44 -11.24 12.17 -6.09
CA THR A 44 -10.95 11.03 -6.95
C THR A 44 -11.69 9.79 -6.44
N THR A 45 -12.00 8.87 -7.35
CA THR A 45 -12.40 7.52 -6.98
C THR A 45 -11.15 6.72 -6.61
N TRP A 46 -11.01 6.35 -5.35
CA TRP A 46 -9.95 5.47 -4.89
C TRP A 46 -10.35 4.03 -5.16
N ARG A 47 -9.80 3.43 -6.23
CA ARG A 47 -9.97 1.99 -6.53
C ARG A 47 -9.52 1.08 -5.38
N SER A 48 -10.25 -0.01 -5.14
CA SER A 48 -9.90 -1.06 -4.17
C SER A 48 -8.43 -1.43 -4.27
N SER A 49 -7.68 -1.15 -3.20
CA SER A 49 -6.24 -1.27 -3.19
C SER A 49 -5.67 -1.27 -1.78
N PHE A 50 -4.48 -1.84 -1.70
CA PHE A 50 -3.57 -1.75 -0.59
C PHE A 50 -2.46 -0.75 -0.92
N VAL A 51 -2.31 0.28 -0.11
CA VAL A 51 -1.30 1.33 -0.29
C VAL A 51 -0.40 1.37 0.93
N ILE A 52 0.90 1.23 0.73
CA ILE A 52 1.90 1.51 1.76
C ILE A 52 2.49 2.90 1.46
N VAL A 53 2.44 3.79 2.44
CA VAL A 53 3.18 5.06 2.44
C VAL A 53 4.55 4.79 3.05
N ILE A 54 5.61 5.01 2.27
CA ILE A 54 7.00 4.82 2.70
C ILE A 54 7.53 6.13 3.28
N GLN A 55 7.32 7.25 2.60
CA GLN A 55 7.83 8.56 3.01
C GLN A 55 6.82 9.67 2.74
N GLY A 56 6.86 10.71 3.57
CA GLY A 56 6.00 11.89 3.45
C GLY A 56 4.62 11.70 4.06
N HIS A 57 3.77 12.71 3.84
CA HIS A 57 2.46 12.82 4.47
C HIS A 57 1.33 12.80 3.45
N LYS A 58 0.31 11.97 3.70
CA LYS A 58 -0.93 11.92 2.93
C LYS A 58 -2.11 12.27 3.80
N GLU A 59 -2.97 13.13 3.27
CA GLU A 59 -4.30 13.38 3.84
C GLU A 59 -5.37 12.79 2.95
N ILE A 60 -6.32 12.11 3.57
CA ILE A 60 -7.54 11.60 2.93
C ILE A 60 -8.72 12.19 3.66
N THR A 61 -9.73 12.61 2.93
CA THR A 61 -11.02 12.96 3.48
C THR A 61 -12.08 12.11 2.83
N LEU A 62 -12.78 11.38 3.69
CA LEU A 62 -13.89 10.52 3.35
C LEU A 62 -15.07 11.02 4.15
N GLU A 63 -16.12 11.43 3.45
CA GLU A 63 -17.26 12.15 4.03
C GLU A 63 -16.77 13.41 4.80
N SER A 64 -16.99 13.46 6.12
CA SER A 64 -16.60 14.56 7.00
C SER A 64 -15.33 14.28 7.82
N LYS A 65 -14.69 13.11 7.63
CA LYS A 65 -13.52 12.69 8.43
C LYS A 65 -12.23 12.88 7.64
N VAL A 66 -11.25 13.51 8.28
CA VAL A 66 -9.89 13.66 7.74
C VAL A 66 -8.97 12.63 8.39
N PHE A 67 -8.35 11.80 7.57
CA PHE A 67 -7.34 10.85 7.96
C PHE A 67 -5.97 11.35 7.51
N ARG A 68 -4.99 11.27 8.39
CA ARG A 68 -3.62 11.74 8.19
C ARG A 68 -2.66 10.58 8.38
N TYR A 69 -1.75 10.38 7.42
CA TYR A 69 -0.81 9.27 7.42
C TYR A 69 0.59 9.79 7.12
N ALA A 70 1.55 9.42 7.95
CA ALA A 70 2.98 9.58 7.71
C ALA A 70 3.62 8.19 7.68
N GLY A 71 4.65 7.96 6.87
CA GLY A 71 5.25 6.62 6.71
C GLY A 71 5.96 6.07 7.96
N PRO A 72 6.20 4.75 8.05
CA PRO A 72 5.63 3.69 7.23
C PRO A 72 4.23 3.28 7.75
N HIS A 73 3.19 3.72 7.05
CA HIS A 73 1.79 3.40 7.34
C HIS A 73 1.15 2.78 6.10
N TYR A 74 0.28 1.80 6.31
CA TYR A 74 -0.51 1.24 5.24
C TYR A 74 -1.99 1.62 5.35
N ILE A 75 -2.63 1.66 4.19
CA ILE A 75 -4.03 1.99 3.99
C ILE A 75 -4.59 0.92 3.07
N VAL A 76 -5.61 0.20 3.52
CA VAL A 76 -6.35 -0.78 2.73
C VAL A 76 -7.73 -0.22 2.48
N SER A 77 -8.19 -0.28 1.23
CA SER A 77 -9.59 -0.13 0.89
C SER A 77 -10.03 -1.34 0.08
N ALA A 78 -11.05 -2.04 0.56
CA ALA A 78 -11.56 -3.27 -0.07
C ALA A 78 -12.62 -2.99 -1.16
N VAL A 79 -13.09 -1.74 -1.25
CA VAL A 79 -14.11 -1.28 -2.20
C VAL A 79 -13.67 0.04 -2.83
N ASP A 80 -14.29 0.42 -3.93
CA ASP A 80 -14.02 1.72 -4.54
C ASP A 80 -14.70 2.83 -3.71
N LEU A 81 -13.92 3.83 -3.29
CA LEU A 81 -14.41 4.92 -2.43
C LEU A 81 -14.23 6.30 -3.08
N PRO A 82 -15.24 7.17 -3.03
CA PRO A 82 -15.06 8.58 -3.36
C PRO A 82 -14.28 9.25 -2.22
N VAL A 83 -13.06 9.71 -2.52
CA VAL A 83 -12.21 10.40 -1.54
C VAL A 83 -11.84 11.78 -2.03
N SER A 84 -11.50 12.67 -1.11
CA SER A 84 -10.64 13.82 -1.40
C SER A 84 -9.26 13.55 -0.82
N SER A 85 -8.18 13.67 -1.60
CA SER A 85 -6.83 13.45 -1.07
C SER A 85 -5.88 14.58 -1.42
N SER A 86 -4.90 14.80 -0.56
CA SER A 86 -3.83 15.80 -0.72
C SER A 86 -2.49 15.29 -0.17
N ILE A 87 -1.40 15.87 -0.67
CA ILE A 87 -0.03 15.63 -0.22
C ILE A 87 0.55 17.00 0.14
N PRO A 88 0.34 17.52 1.35
CA PRO A 88 0.58 18.94 1.66
C PRO A 88 2.06 19.30 1.83
N ALA A 89 2.94 18.34 2.13
CA ALA A 89 4.30 18.61 2.63
C ALA A 89 5.44 18.01 1.78
N ALA A 90 5.14 17.46 0.60
CA ALA A 90 6.18 16.86 -0.24
C ALA A 90 7.18 17.90 -0.77
N SER A 91 8.46 17.58 -0.74
CA SER A 91 9.55 18.39 -1.32
C SER A 91 10.51 17.52 -2.15
N LYS A 92 11.54 18.15 -2.74
CA LYS A 92 12.58 17.40 -3.47
C LYS A 92 13.48 16.61 -2.53
N GLU A 93 13.72 17.16 -1.35
CA GLU A 93 14.54 16.57 -0.29
C GLU A 93 13.78 15.44 0.41
N GLU A 94 12.47 15.61 0.60
CA GLU A 94 11.59 14.62 1.21
C GLU A 94 10.32 14.41 0.36
N PRO A 95 10.42 13.66 -0.76
CA PRO A 95 9.26 13.37 -1.59
C PRO A 95 8.26 12.47 -0.86
N PHE A 96 6.99 12.59 -1.24
CA PHE A 96 5.99 11.58 -0.90
C PHE A 96 6.22 10.33 -1.74
N LEU A 97 6.44 9.20 -1.07
CA LEU A 97 6.71 7.90 -1.68
C LEU A 97 5.70 6.87 -1.19
N ALA A 98 5.06 6.17 -2.12
CA ALA A 98 4.13 5.11 -1.80
C ALA A 98 4.14 3.99 -2.85
N ILE A 99 3.74 2.80 -2.44
CA ILE A 99 3.48 1.68 -3.36
C ILE A 99 2.01 1.31 -3.23
N ARG A 100 1.33 1.19 -4.37
CA ARG A 100 -0.08 0.80 -4.46
C ARG A 100 -0.20 -0.54 -5.16
N VAL A 101 -0.86 -1.47 -4.49
CA VAL A 101 -1.27 -2.78 -4.98
C VAL A 101 -2.78 -2.71 -5.20
N LEU A 102 -3.28 -2.77 -6.44
CA LEU A 102 -4.73 -2.92 -6.63
C LEU A 102 -5.16 -4.29 -6.12
N ILE A 103 -6.28 -4.33 -5.42
CA ILE A 103 -6.81 -5.59 -4.88
C ILE A 103 -7.78 -6.14 -5.91
N ASP A 104 -7.51 -7.35 -6.39
CA ASP A 104 -8.52 -8.19 -7.02
C ASP A 104 -9.26 -8.96 -5.92
N PRO A 105 -10.58 -8.75 -5.74
CA PRO A 105 -11.36 -9.48 -4.75
C PRO A 105 -11.26 -11.01 -4.89
N SER A 106 -11.05 -11.52 -6.11
CA SER A 106 -10.89 -12.95 -6.36
C SER A 106 -9.58 -13.49 -5.76
N GLU A 107 -8.47 -12.76 -5.89
CA GLU A 107 -7.18 -13.13 -5.28
C GLU A 107 -7.26 -13.12 -3.75
N LEU A 108 -7.89 -12.08 -3.19
CA LEU A 108 -8.08 -11.98 -1.75
C LEU A 108 -8.93 -13.14 -1.20
N ASN A 109 -10.02 -13.49 -1.90
CA ASN A 109 -10.89 -14.61 -1.53
C ASN A 109 -10.18 -15.96 -1.62
N GLN A 110 -9.32 -16.17 -2.64
CA GLN A 110 -8.52 -17.40 -2.76
C GLN A 110 -7.59 -17.59 -1.56
N ILE A 111 -6.92 -16.51 -1.14
CA ILE A 111 -6.01 -16.56 0.02
C ILE A 111 -6.80 -16.80 1.31
N ALA A 112 -7.93 -16.11 1.50
CA ALA A 112 -8.80 -16.32 2.66
C ALA A 112 -9.31 -17.78 2.74
N SER A 113 -9.73 -18.34 1.60
CA SER A 113 -10.16 -19.74 1.51
C SER A 113 -9.03 -20.72 1.85
N ARG A 114 -7.81 -20.51 1.34
CA ARG A 114 -6.64 -21.36 1.67
C ARG A 114 -6.27 -21.33 3.14
N MET A 115 -6.48 -20.20 3.81
CA MET A 115 -6.29 -20.08 5.26
C MET A 115 -7.40 -20.75 6.08
N GLN A 116 -8.42 -21.34 5.44
CA GLN A 116 -9.62 -21.83 6.11
C GLN A 116 -10.29 -20.73 6.97
N LEU A 117 -10.16 -19.48 6.54
CA LEU A 117 -11.00 -18.38 7.02
C LEU A 117 -12.40 -18.54 6.42
N GLU A 118 -13.02 -19.71 6.57
CA GLU A 118 -14.42 -19.92 6.27
C GLU A 118 -15.29 -19.29 7.35
N LYS A 119 -16.54 -18.97 6.98
CA LYS A 119 -17.53 -18.22 7.78
C LYS A 119 -17.52 -18.65 9.25
N GLY A 120 -16.91 -17.82 10.10
CA GLY A 120 -16.77 -18.09 11.54
C GLY A 120 -15.47 -17.58 12.14
N HIS A 121 -14.42 -17.40 11.33
CA HIS A 121 -13.28 -16.59 11.73
C HIS A 121 -13.65 -15.12 11.57
N GLU A 122 -13.77 -14.40 12.68
CA GLU A 122 -13.93 -12.95 12.64
C GLU A 122 -12.82 -12.37 11.75
N PRO A 123 -13.15 -11.52 10.75
CA PRO A 123 -12.13 -10.78 10.05
C PRO A 123 -11.28 -10.07 11.13
N PRO A 124 -9.94 -10.05 10.99
CA PRO A 124 -9.08 -9.64 12.09
C PRO A 124 -9.60 -8.31 12.63
N ALA A 125 -9.74 -8.15 13.95
CA ALA A 125 -10.40 -7.04 14.65
C ALA A 125 -9.96 -5.60 14.26
N ARG A 126 -9.02 -5.48 13.33
CA ARG A 126 -8.62 -4.26 12.60
C ARG A 126 -9.54 -3.93 11.43
N PHE A 127 -10.30 -4.89 10.91
CA PHE A 127 -11.41 -4.65 10.00
C PHE A 127 -12.65 -4.31 10.82
N ASP A 128 -12.64 -3.18 11.52
CA ASP A 128 -13.89 -2.63 12.02
C ASP A 128 -14.77 -2.33 10.80
N MET A 129 -15.75 -3.18 10.49
CA MET A 129 -16.69 -2.97 9.39
C MET A 129 -17.55 -1.70 9.60
N LYS A 130 -17.44 -1.02 10.75
CA LYS A 130 -17.98 0.34 10.97
C LYS A 130 -17.09 1.44 10.39
N SER A 131 -15.84 1.15 10.04
CA SER A 131 -14.98 2.04 9.26
C SER A 131 -15.48 2.05 7.82
N HIS A 132 -15.59 3.23 7.21
CA HIS A 132 -16.26 3.51 5.95
C HIS A 132 -15.59 2.87 4.70
N GLY A 133 -15.20 1.61 4.74
CA GLY A 133 -14.45 0.88 3.70
C GLY A 133 -12.94 1.18 3.67
N LEU A 134 -12.41 1.85 4.70
CA LEU A 134 -11.01 2.25 4.80
C LEU A 134 -10.37 1.74 6.09
N PHE A 135 -9.32 0.95 5.97
CA PHE A 135 -8.57 0.34 7.07
C PHE A 135 -7.13 0.80 7.05
N THR A 136 -6.54 0.98 8.23
CA THR A 136 -5.21 1.58 8.33
C THR A 136 -4.40 0.89 9.41
N GLY A 137 -3.09 0.79 9.22
CA GLY A 137 -2.21 0.24 10.25
C GLY A 137 -0.75 0.60 10.01
N VAL A 138 0.09 0.27 10.98
CA VAL A 138 1.55 0.39 10.86
C VAL A 138 2.07 -0.84 10.13
N ALA A 139 2.92 -0.63 9.12
CA ALA A 139 3.55 -1.74 8.40
C ALA A 139 4.56 -2.45 9.33
N HIS A 140 4.35 -3.75 9.54
CA HIS A 140 5.25 -4.58 10.33
C HIS A 140 6.43 -5.08 9.47
N SER A 141 7.48 -5.60 10.11
CA SER A 141 8.73 -6.03 9.45
C SER A 141 8.51 -6.94 8.26
N ASP A 142 7.71 -8.01 8.41
CA ASP A 142 7.51 -8.99 7.34
C ASP A 142 6.82 -8.38 6.11
N LEU A 143 5.90 -7.43 6.34
CA LEU A 143 5.24 -6.71 5.27
C LEU A 143 6.22 -5.76 4.54
N LEU A 144 7.14 -5.13 5.28
CA LEU A 144 8.20 -4.31 4.70
C LEU A 144 9.21 -5.17 3.92
N ASP A 145 9.53 -6.38 4.42
CA ASP A 145 10.39 -7.35 3.74
C ASP A 145 9.77 -7.85 2.43
N CYS A 146 8.46 -8.08 2.40
CA CYS A 146 7.73 -8.33 1.16
C CYS A 146 7.84 -7.14 0.21
N LEU A 147 7.61 -5.93 0.74
CA LEU A 147 7.56 -4.72 -0.07
C LEU A 147 8.90 -4.40 -0.74
N ILE A 148 10.02 -4.56 -0.03
CA ILE A 148 11.34 -4.31 -0.62
C ILE A 148 11.71 -5.35 -1.68
N ARG A 149 11.32 -6.62 -1.48
CA ARG A 149 11.48 -7.65 -2.52
C ARG A 149 10.64 -7.33 -3.75
N LEU A 150 9.40 -6.89 -3.56
CA LEU A 150 8.51 -6.46 -4.64
C LEU A 150 9.10 -5.26 -5.41
N ALA A 151 9.59 -4.25 -4.68
CA ALA A 151 10.16 -3.04 -5.26
C ALA A 151 11.40 -3.32 -6.12
N LYS A 152 12.23 -4.28 -5.72
CA LYS A 152 13.41 -4.73 -6.48
C LYS A 152 13.09 -5.46 -7.81
N LEU A 153 11.81 -5.68 -8.11
CA LEU A 153 11.32 -6.30 -9.34
C LEU A 153 10.62 -5.31 -10.28
N PHE A 154 10.48 -4.03 -9.90
CA PHE A 154 9.68 -3.06 -10.65
C PHE A 154 10.10 -2.86 -12.10
N ASP A 155 11.37 -3.06 -12.43
CA ASP A 155 11.96 -2.93 -13.76
C ASP A 155 12.50 -4.25 -14.32
N LYS A 156 12.14 -5.40 -13.70
CA LYS A 156 12.64 -6.74 -14.08
C LYS A 156 11.52 -7.63 -14.60
N PRO A 157 11.05 -7.47 -15.85
CA PRO A 157 9.84 -8.13 -16.35
C PRO A 157 9.87 -9.66 -16.32
N VAL A 158 11.03 -10.28 -16.53
CA VAL A 158 11.16 -11.75 -16.50
C VAL A 158 10.96 -12.28 -15.08
N ASP A 159 11.68 -11.71 -14.11
CA ASP A 159 11.58 -12.11 -12.70
C ASP A 159 10.23 -11.72 -12.12
N ALA A 160 9.74 -10.51 -12.42
CA ALA A 160 8.46 -9.97 -11.99
C ALA A 160 7.29 -10.88 -12.35
N LYS A 161 7.31 -11.49 -13.55
CA LYS A 161 6.26 -12.39 -14.01
C LYS A 161 6.09 -13.63 -13.14
N ILE A 162 7.19 -14.12 -12.55
CA ILE A 162 7.20 -15.33 -11.73
C ILE A 162 7.09 -14.98 -10.25
N LEU A 163 7.94 -14.08 -9.77
CA LEU A 163 8.09 -13.78 -8.35
C LEU A 163 7.07 -12.76 -7.84
N GLY A 164 6.65 -11.81 -8.69
CA GLY A 164 5.72 -10.74 -8.33
C GLY A 164 4.41 -11.25 -7.71
N PRO A 165 3.67 -12.14 -8.41
CA PRO A 165 2.43 -12.70 -7.87
C PRO A 165 2.60 -13.43 -6.54
N MET A 166 3.72 -14.14 -6.34
CA MET A 166 4.00 -14.86 -5.10
C MET A 166 4.19 -13.89 -3.92
N ILE A 167 4.92 -12.80 -4.14
CA ILE A 167 5.15 -11.77 -3.13
C ILE A 167 3.84 -11.04 -2.79
N VAL A 168 2.99 -10.74 -3.78
CA VAL A 168 1.67 -10.13 -3.55
C VAL A 168 0.78 -11.03 -2.70
N GLN A 169 0.79 -12.34 -2.96
CA GLN A 169 0.06 -13.31 -2.12
C GLN A 169 0.58 -13.33 -0.68
N GLU A 170 1.90 -13.25 -0.49
CA GLU A 170 2.52 -13.16 0.84
C GLU A 170 2.11 -11.87 1.58
N MET A 171 2.06 -10.74 0.89
CA MET A 171 1.58 -9.47 1.45
C MET A 171 0.12 -9.56 1.90
N PHE A 172 -0.77 -10.12 1.07
CA PHE A 172 -2.16 -10.35 1.45
C PHE A 172 -2.27 -11.35 2.61
N TYR A 173 -1.41 -12.36 2.67
CA TYR A 173 -1.34 -13.26 3.81
C TYR A 173 -1.04 -12.50 5.11
N HIS A 174 -0.03 -11.64 5.10
CA HIS A 174 0.31 -10.82 6.26
C HIS A 174 -0.79 -9.85 6.67
N LEU A 175 -1.56 -9.33 5.70
CA LEU A 175 -2.70 -8.45 5.97
C LEU A 175 -3.88 -9.19 6.63
N LEU A 176 -4.18 -10.41 6.19
CA LEU A 176 -5.30 -11.20 6.68
C LEU A 176 -4.96 -11.94 7.98
N TRP A 177 -3.73 -12.41 8.15
CA TRP A 177 -3.36 -13.30 9.24
C TRP A 177 -2.70 -12.60 10.43
N LYS A 178 -1.74 -11.69 10.20
CA LYS A 178 -1.02 -11.07 11.32
C LYS A 178 -1.89 -10.02 12.01
N ARG A 179 -2.46 -10.41 13.16
CA ARG A 179 -2.83 -9.50 14.25
C ARG A 179 -1.61 -8.64 14.55
N GLY A 180 -1.59 -7.38 14.12
CA GLY A 180 -0.52 -6.51 14.58
C GLY A 180 -0.69 -6.36 16.09
N ARG A 181 0.27 -6.94 16.82
CA ARG A 181 0.38 -6.76 18.26
C ARG A 181 0.65 -5.28 18.49
N SER A 182 -0.23 -4.65 19.26
CA SER A 182 0.05 -3.39 19.95
C SER A 182 1.30 -3.53 20.81
#